data_AF-A0A9Q0T285-F1
#
_entry.id   AF-A0A9Q0T285-F1
#
_cell.length_a   1.000
_cell.length_b   1.000
_cell.length_c   1.000
_cell.angle_alpha   90.00
_cell.angle_beta   90.00
_cell.angle_gamma   90.00
#
_symmetry.space_group_name_H-M   'P 1'
#
loop_
_entity.id
_entity.type
_entity.pdbx_description
1 polymer ?
#
loop_
_entity_poly.entity_id
_entity_poly.type
_entity_poly.pdbx_seq_one_letter_code
_entity_poly.pdbx_strand_id
1 'polypeptide(L)'
;MLIPFPDCIYAVCGTGGQTSIRPYWRCYFPNTQAIIYVVDSSDTDRLMIAKDEFHAILEEEELRGAIVLVFANKQDLPGALDDATVTEALELHKIKNRQWTIFKTSAIKGEGLFEGLDW
;
A
#
# COMPACT_ATOMS: atom_id res chain seq x y z
N MET A 1 10.97 4.13 -1.73
CA MET A 1 11.95 4.32 -0.65
C MET A 1 11.45 3.52 0.52
N LEU A 2 12.24 2.57 1.01
CA LEU A 2 11.86 1.70 2.12
C LEU A 2 12.40 2.35 3.38
N ILE A 3 11.54 2.65 4.33
CA ILE A 3 11.95 3.26 5.60
C ILE A 3 11.99 2.13 6.62
N PRO A 4 13.18 1.74 7.12
CA PRO A 4 13.27 0.75 8.18
C PRO A 4 12.78 1.36 9.49
N PHE A 5 11.62 0.92 9.98
CA PHE A 5 11.24 1.12 11.38
C PHE A 5 11.59 -0.14 12.18
N PRO A 6 12.17 -0.01 13.39
CA PRO A 6 12.36 -1.15 14.26
C PRO A 6 10.98 -1.68 14.64
N ASP A 7 10.75 -2.96 14.39
CA ASP A 7 9.55 -3.72 14.74
C ASP A 7 8.27 -3.53 13.88
N CYS A 8 8.26 -2.73 12.79
CA CYS A 8 7.13 -2.77 11.85
C CYS A 8 7.36 -2.14 10.44
N ILE A 9 6.94 -2.90 9.42
CA ILE A 9 6.35 -2.54 8.12
C ILE A 9 7.23 -2.07 6.94
N TYR A 10 7.10 -2.83 5.85
CA TYR A 10 7.58 -2.49 4.51
C TYR A 10 6.56 -1.67 3.72
N ALA A 11 7.02 -0.60 3.06
CA ALA A 11 6.22 0.23 2.16
C ALA A 11 6.40 -0.19 0.70
N VAL A 12 5.40 -0.82 0.09
CA VAL A 12 5.40 -1.09 -1.36
C VAL A 12 4.79 0.11 -2.08
N CYS A 13 5.59 0.76 -2.92
CA CYS A 13 5.14 1.87 -3.76
C CYS A 13 4.68 1.33 -5.12
N GLY A 14 3.36 1.24 -5.29
CA GLY A 14 2.71 0.65 -6.47
C GLY A 14 2.88 1.44 -7.77
N THR A 15 3.56 2.58 -7.77
CA THR A 15 3.62 3.46 -8.96
C THR A 15 5.02 3.96 -9.30
N GLY A 16 6.07 3.28 -8.81
CA GLY A 16 7.45 3.68 -9.14
C GLY A 16 8.55 2.64 -8.94
N GLY A 17 8.23 1.41 -8.52
CA GLY A 17 9.23 0.36 -8.42
C GLY A 17 9.72 -0.04 -9.82
N GLN A 18 10.98 0.25 -10.15
CA GLN A 18 11.65 -0.43 -11.27
C GLN A 18 11.34 -1.92 -11.16
N THR A 19 10.75 -2.52 -12.18
CA THR A 19 10.37 -3.95 -12.22
C THR A 19 11.53 -4.85 -11.78
N SER A 20 12.77 -4.39 -12.00
CA SER A 20 14.02 -5.00 -11.61
C SER A 20 14.20 -5.28 -10.12
N ILE A 21 13.54 -4.55 -9.20
CA ILE A 21 13.72 -4.75 -7.75
C ILE A 21 12.70 -5.68 -7.10
N ARG A 22 11.63 -6.04 -7.83
CA ARG A 22 10.53 -6.89 -7.33
C ARG A 22 10.99 -8.28 -6.84
N PRO A 23 11.98 -8.95 -7.47
CA PRO A 23 12.47 -10.24 -6.96
C PRO A 23 13.03 -10.17 -5.53
N TYR A 24 13.51 -9.00 -5.09
CA TYR A 24 14.09 -8.83 -3.76
C TYR A 24 13.04 -8.61 -2.67
N TRP A 25 11.77 -8.37 -3.00
CA TRP A 25 10.71 -8.17 -2.01
C TRP A 25 10.53 -9.40 -1.11
N ARG A 26 10.70 -10.60 -1.67
CA ARG A 26 10.61 -11.86 -0.94
C ARG A 26 11.59 -11.97 0.22
N CYS A 27 12.73 -11.28 0.16
CA CYS A 27 13.70 -11.25 1.26
C CYS A 27 13.15 -10.56 2.52
N TYR A 28 12.07 -9.79 2.40
CA TYR A 28 11.48 -9.01 3.49
C TYR A 28 10.18 -9.63 4.04
N PHE A 29 9.60 -10.64 3.39
CA PHE A 29 8.34 -11.22 3.84
C PHE A 29 8.43 -11.96 5.18
N PRO A 30 9.50 -12.73 5.47
CA PRO A 30 9.61 -13.43 6.75
C PRO A 30 9.52 -12.46 7.94
N ASN A 31 8.69 -12.82 8.93
CA ASN A 31 8.43 -12.05 10.16
C ASN A 31 7.80 -10.66 9.94
N THR A 32 7.18 -10.40 8.78
CA THR A 32 6.43 -9.15 8.57
C THR A 32 5.09 -9.20 9.29
N GLN A 33 4.86 -8.22 10.18
CA GLN A 33 3.61 -8.10 10.95
C GLN A 33 2.56 -7.23 10.26
N ALA A 34 2.98 -6.34 9.37
CA ALA A 34 2.08 -5.42 8.70
C ALA A 34 2.68 -4.94 7.36
N ILE A 35 1.80 -4.54 6.44
CA ILE A 35 2.13 -4.11 5.08
C ILE A 35 1.58 -2.70 4.88
N ILE A 36 2.43 -1.76 4.46
CA ILE A 36 2.00 -0.44 4.01
C ILE A 36 2.01 -0.44 2.48
N TYR A 37 0.86 -0.27 1.86
CA TYR A 37 0.73 -0.18 0.42
C TYR A 37 0.41 1.25 0.01
N VAL A 38 1.30 1.88 -0.75
CA VAL A 38 1.15 3.28 -1.16
C VAL A 38 0.69 3.33 -2.61
N VAL A 39 -0.52 3.86 -2.80
CA VAL A 39 -1.14 4.12 -4.10
C VAL A 39 -0.91 5.58 -4.46
N ASP A 40 -0.52 5.84 -5.70
CA ASP A 40 -0.60 7.18 -6.26
C ASP A 40 -2.02 7.42 -6.76
N SER A 41 -2.81 8.17 -5.98
CA SER A 41 -4.21 8.44 -6.29
C SER A 41 -4.38 9.31 -7.54
N SER A 42 -3.33 9.97 -8.05
CA SER A 42 -3.42 10.79 -9.26
C SER A 42 -3.21 9.98 -10.56
N ASP A 43 -2.72 8.75 -10.45
CA ASP A 43 -2.36 7.92 -11.60
C ASP A 43 -3.38 6.80 -11.83
N THR A 44 -4.45 7.15 -12.53
CA THR A 44 -5.56 6.23 -12.83
C THR A 44 -5.19 5.12 -13.78
N ASP A 45 -4.21 5.34 -14.67
CA ASP A 45 -3.84 4.39 -15.71
C ASP A 45 -3.10 3.18 -15.13
N ARG A 46 -2.33 3.39 -14.05
CA ARG A 46 -1.55 2.33 -13.40
C ARG A 46 -2.25 1.66 -12.22
N LEU A 47 -3.46 2.09 -11.88
CA LEU A 47 -4.20 1.54 -10.74
C LEU A 47 -4.55 0.06 -10.90
N MET A 48 -4.83 -0.39 -12.12
CA MET A 48 -5.06 -1.82 -12.39
C MET A 48 -3.81 -2.66 -12.17
N ILE A 49 -2.65 -2.15 -12.58
CA ILE A 49 -1.36 -2.82 -12.35
C ILE A 49 -1.05 -2.86 -10.84
N ALA A 50 -1.29 -1.76 -10.14
CA ALA A 50 -1.14 -1.68 -8.69
C ALA A 50 -2.04 -2.69 -7.97
N LYS A 51 -3.30 -2.83 -8.39
CA LYS A 51 -4.22 -3.85 -7.88
C LYS A 51 -3.64 -5.25 -8.04
N ASP A 52 -3.24 -5.64 -9.24
CA ASP A 52 -2.76 -7.00 -9.51
C ASP A 52 -1.51 -7.32 -8.68
N GLU A 53 -0.58 -6.35 -8.55
CA GLU A 53 0.60 -6.50 -7.70
C GLU A 53 0.27 -6.59 -6.22
N PHE A 54 -0.68 -5.78 -5.76
CA PHE A 54 -1.13 -5.78 -4.38
C PHE A 54 -1.71 -7.14 -4.00
N HIS A 55 -2.63 -7.69 -4.80
CA HIS A 55 -3.20 -9.01 -4.53
C HIS A 55 -2.15 -10.13 -4.61
N ALA A 56 -1.22 -10.06 -5.56
CA ALA A 56 -0.12 -11.02 -5.65
C ALA A 56 0.76 -11.04 -4.37
N ILE A 57 1.02 -9.88 -3.75
CA ILE A 57 1.72 -9.81 -2.46
C ILE A 57 0.88 -10.45 -1.35
N LEU A 58 -0.43 -10.22 -1.34
CA LEU A 58 -1.31 -10.76 -0.30
C LEU A 58 -1.53 -12.27 -0.39
N GLU A 59 -1.19 -12.90 -1.51
CA GLU A 59 -1.23 -14.35 -1.70
C GLU A 59 -0.02 -15.08 -1.11
N GLU A 60 1.08 -14.38 -0.78
CA GLU A 60 2.28 -14.99 -0.22
C GLU A 60 2.03 -15.49 1.22
N GLU A 61 2.44 -16.74 1.49
CA GLU A 61 2.11 -17.45 2.73
C GLU A 61 2.74 -16.76 3.96
N GLU A 62 3.96 -16.27 3.80
CA GLU A 62 4.72 -15.55 4.82
C GLU A 62 4.01 -14.26 5.28
N LEU A 63 3.13 -13.70 4.46
CA LEU A 63 2.40 -12.47 4.72
C LEU A 63 0.96 -12.70 5.19
N ARG A 64 0.53 -13.96 5.36
CA ARG A 64 -0.87 -14.29 5.70
C ARG A 64 -1.34 -13.67 7.02
N GLY A 65 -0.44 -13.50 7.99
CA GLY A 65 -0.72 -12.89 9.28
C GLY A 65 -0.62 -11.35 9.31
N ALA A 66 -0.15 -10.73 8.23
CA ALA A 66 0.13 -9.30 8.22
C ALA A 66 -1.15 -8.47 8.02
N ILE A 67 -1.34 -7.44 8.86
CA ILE A 67 -2.37 -6.42 8.65
C ILE A 67 -1.96 -5.48 7.51
N VAL A 68 -2.93 -4.79 6.90
CA VAL A 68 -2.67 -3.97 5.71
C VAL A 68 -3.12 -2.53 5.92
N LEU A 69 -2.21 -1.60 5.74
CA LEU A 69 -2.48 -0.17 5.71
C LEU A 69 -2.30 0.33 4.28
N VAL A 70 -3.35 0.88 3.69
CA VAL A 70 -3.30 1.48 2.36
C VAL A 70 -3.22 3.00 2.48
N PHE A 71 -2.26 3.60 1.80
CA PHE A 71 -2.17 5.05 1.64
C PHE A 71 -2.62 5.45 0.24
N ALA A 72 -3.76 6.13 0.16
CA ALA A 72 -4.23 6.85 -1.02
C ALA A 72 -3.46 8.19 -1.12
N ASN A 73 -2.25 8.13 -1.63
CA ASN A 73 -1.27 9.21 -1.59
C ASN A 73 -1.43 10.20 -2.77
N LYS A 74 -0.81 11.37 -2.64
CA LYS A 74 -0.87 12.51 -3.58
C LYS A 74 -2.21 13.23 -3.62
N GLN A 75 -2.91 13.27 -2.49
CA GLN A 75 -4.16 14.04 -2.34
C GLN A 75 -3.98 15.55 -2.53
N ASP A 76 -2.74 16.03 -2.57
CA ASP A 76 -2.40 17.41 -2.94
C ASP A 76 -2.55 17.73 -4.44
N LEU A 77 -2.62 16.71 -5.31
CA LEU A 77 -2.73 16.89 -6.76
C LEU A 77 -4.19 16.97 -7.22
N PRO A 78 -4.51 17.82 -8.22
CA PRO A 78 -5.83 17.85 -8.82
C PRO A 78 -6.12 16.53 -9.54
N GLY A 79 -7.33 16.00 -9.35
CA GLY A 79 -7.73 14.72 -9.92
C GLY A 79 -7.28 13.48 -9.13
N ALA A 80 -6.69 13.67 -7.95
CA ALA A 80 -6.42 12.56 -7.04
C ALA A 80 -7.73 11.87 -6.62
N LEU A 81 -7.77 10.56 -6.78
CA LEU A 81 -8.87 9.72 -6.35
C LEU A 81 -9.01 9.70 -4.83
N ASP A 82 -10.24 9.69 -4.36
CA ASP A 82 -10.57 9.54 -2.94
C ASP A 82 -10.38 8.10 -2.45
N ASP A 83 -10.47 7.93 -1.13
CA ASP A 83 -10.36 6.62 -0.46
C ASP A 83 -11.41 5.63 -0.94
N ALA A 84 -12.64 6.06 -1.19
CA ALA A 84 -13.71 5.20 -1.68
C ALA A 84 -13.40 4.64 -3.08
N THR A 85 -12.92 5.49 -4.00
CA THR A 85 -12.59 5.08 -5.36
C THR A 85 -11.36 4.17 -5.38
N VAL A 86 -10.33 4.48 -4.58
CA VAL A 86 -9.15 3.61 -4.44
C VAL A 86 -9.52 2.26 -3.82
N THR A 87 -10.43 2.25 -2.84
CA THR A 87 -10.96 1.03 -2.21
C THR A 87 -11.61 0.11 -3.23
N GLU A 88 -12.43 0.66 -4.12
CA GLU A 88 -13.04 -0.12 -5.20
C GLU A 88 -12.02 -0.58 -6.24
N ALA A 89 -11.14 0.32 -6.69
CA ALA A 89 -10.15 -0.01 -7.71
C ALA A 89 -9.17 -1.10 -7.26
N LEU A 90 -8.77 -1.11 -5.98
CA LEU A 90 -7.96 -2.18 -5.39
C LEU A 90 -8.78 -3.39 -4.92
N GLU A 91 -10.11 -3.33 -4.99
CA GLU A 91 -11.03 -4.36 -4.51
C GLU A 91 -10.79 -4.76 -3.04
N LEU A 92 -10.51 -3.78 -2.17
CA LEU A 92 -10.18 -4.05 -0.76
C LEU A 92 -11.32 -4.77 -0.03
N HIS A 93 -12.57 -4.54 -0.45
CA HIS A 93 -13.76 -5.22 0.08
C HIS A 93 -13.72 -6.75 -0.11
N LYS A 94 -12.90 -7.28 -1.03
CA LYS A 94 -12.72 -8.73 -1.21
C LYS A 94 -11.79 -9.35 -0.18
N ILE A 95 -10.99 -8.54 0.51
CA ILE A 95 -10.06 -8.98 1.55
C ILE A 95 -10.85 -9.22 2.84
N LYS A 96 -11.13 -10.49 3.12
CA LYS A 96 -11.88 -10.93 4.31
C LYS A 96 -11.03 -11.68 5.33
N ASN A 97 -9.82 -12.08 4.95
CA ASN A 97 -8.94 -12.95 5.72
C ASN A 97 -7.91 -12.19 6.58
N ARG A 98 -7.89 -10.86 6.53
CA ARG A 98 -6.97 -10.00 7.28
C ARG A 98 -7.60 -8.63 7.53
N GLN A 99 -7.12 -7.93 8.55
CA GLN A 99 -7.52 -6.55 8.80
C GLN A 99 -6.84 -5.62 7.81
N TRP A 100 -7.59 -4.63 7.36
CA TRP A 100 -7.07 -3.57 6.51
C TRP A 100 -7.76 -2.24 6.79
N THR A 101 -7.07 -1.16 6.47
CA THR A 101 -7.62 0.19 6.47
C THR A 101 -7.01 1.01 5.34
N ILE A 102 -7.61 2.16 5.03
CA ILE A 102 -7.13 3.08 4.02
C ILE A 102 -7.19 4.52 4.54
N PHE A 103 -6.12 5.27 4.29
CA PHE A 103 -6.03 6.69 4.63
C PHE A 103 -5.66 7.52 3.40
N LYS A 104 -6.34 8.66 3.28
CA LYS A 104 -5.97 9.72 2.34
C LYS A 104 -4.73 10.42 2.83
N THR A 105 -3.68 10.49 2.00
CA THR A 105 -2.41 11.08 2.41
C THR A 105 -1.80 12.02 1.37
N SER A 106 -1.01 12.97 1.87
CA SER A 106 -0.09 13.75 1.05
C SER A 106 1.30 13.63 1.66
N ALA A 107 2.15 12.80 1.05
CA ALA A 107 3.51 12.60 1.53
C ALA A 107 4.35 13.90 1.54
N ILE A 108 4.05 14.87 0.67
CA ILE A 108 4.78 16.14 0.60
C ILE A 108 4.31 17.15 1.67
N LYS A 109 3.05 17.08 2.08
CA LYS A 109 2.50 17.93 3.15
C LYS A 109 2.57 17.28 4.53
N GLY A 110 2.79 15.97 4.57
CA GLY A 110 2.75 15.17 5.79
C GLY A 110 1.32 14.83 6.28
N GLU A 111 0.29 15.19 5.52
CA GLU A 111 -1.12 15.01 5.91
C GLU A 111 -1.51 13.52 5.84
N GLY A 112 -2.22 13.03 6.87
CA GLY A 112 -2.77 11.68 6.94
C GLY A 112 -1.76 10.56 7.21
N LEU A 113 -0.46 10.86 7.23
CA LEU A 113 0.60 9.88 7.45
C LEU A 113 0.61 9.37 8.90
N PHE A 114 0.52 10.30 9.87
CA PHE A 114 0.57 9.95 11.29
C PHE A 114 -0.68 9.19 11.71
N GLU A 115 -1.84 9.63 11.26
CA GLU A 115 -3.12 9.00 11.54
C GLU A 115 -3.17 7.56 11.01
N GLY A 116 -2.57 7.31 9.85
CA GLY A 116 -2.47 5.94 9.34
C GLY A 116 -1.49 5.08 10.12
N LEU A 117 -0.36 5.63 10.56
CA LEU A 117 0.63 4.90 11.35
C LEU A 117 0.19 4.64 12.80
N ASP A 118 -0.74 5.43 13.33
CA ASP A 118 -1.28 5.28 14.69
C ASP A 118 -2.41 4.24 14.79
N TRP A 119 -3.00 3.83 13.66
CA TRP A 119 -4.06 2.81 13.57
C TRP A 119 -3.57 1.41 13.88
#